data_AF-A0A7G9L075-F1
#
_entry.id   AF-A0A7G9L075-F1
#
_cell.length_a   1.000
_cell.length_b   1.000
_cell.length_c   1.000
_cell.angle_alpha   90.00
_cell.angle_beta   90.00
_cell.angle_gamma   90.00
#
_symmetry.space_group_name_H-M   'P 1'
#
loop_
_entity.id
_entity.type
_entity.pdbx_description
1 polymer ?
#
loop_
_entity_poly.entity_id
_entity_poly.type
_entity_poly.pdbx_seq_one_letter_code
_entity_poly.pdbx_strand_id
1 'polypeptide(L)'
;MRSDCMIALLALIAAAGQAAPASIAEDFRLTNPRAIELFERDPRLMQWAVRAFDANGDGHLSIREADTAAIEFKRIADGDTDGQVTPTEYRSASDFIAARWTSN
;
A
#
# COMPACT_ATOMS: atom_id res chain seq x y z
N MET A 1 -23.34 61.14 -22.43
CA MET A 1 -23.97 59.82 -22.15
C MET A 1 -22.92 58.78 -22.50
N ARG A 2 -22.12 58.37 -21.50
CA ARG A 2 -22.28 57.09 -20.76
C ARG A 2 -22.15 55.89 -21.70
N SER A 3 -20.96 55.31 -21.76
CA SER A 3 -20.68 53.99 -21.15
C SER A 3 -19.57 53.27 -21.89
N ASP A 4 -18.47 53.10 -21.17
CA ASP A 4 -17.45 52.06 -21.32
C ASP A 4 -18.03 50.63 -21.40
N CYS A 5 -17.11 49.68 -21.60
CA CYS A 5 -17.27 48.22 -21.60
C CYS A 5 -17.61 47.67 -23.01
N MET A 6 -16.92 46.67 -23.56
CA MET A 6 -16.19 45.59 -22.93
C MET A 6 -15.31 44.92 -23.99
N ILE A 7 -14.06 44.67 -23.63
CA ILE A 7 -13.10 43.84 -24.35
C ILE A 7 -13.71 42.45 -24.56
N ALA A 8 -14.06 42.11 -25.81
CA ALA A 8 -14.50 40.75 -26.16
C ALA A 8 -13.28 39.87 -26.45
N LEU A 9 -12.55 39.52 -25.38
CA LEU A 9 -11.55 38.45 -25.39
C LEU A 9 -12.30 37.12 -25.30
N LEU A 10 -12.71 36.54 -26.44
CA LEU A 10 -13.26 35.19 -26.45
C LEU A 10 -12.09 34.20 -26.40
N ALA A 11 -11.79 33.75 -25.19
CA ALA A 11 -10.75 32.77 -24.90
C ALA A 11 -11.07 31.41 -25.55
N LEU A 12 -10.10 30.94 -26.34
CA LEU A 12 -9.99 29.59 -26.84
C LEU A 12 -9.71 28.67 -25.64
N ILE A 13 -10.72 27.93 -25.16
CA ILE A 13 -10.49 26.89 -24.14
C ILE A 13 -10.52 25.54 -24.85
N ALA A 14 -9.32 24.99 -25.04
CA ALA A 14 -9.11 23.61 -25.44
C ALA A 14 -9.78 22.67 -24.43
N ALA A 15 -10.71 21.83 -24.91
CA ALA A 15 -11.18 20.67 -24.17
C ALA A 15 -10.04 19.64 -24.14
N ALA A 16 -9.09 19.82 -23.23
CA ALA A 16 -8.11 18.79 -22.89
C ALA A 16 -8.85 17.60 -22.27
N GLY A 17 -8.55 16.41 -22.79
CA GLY A 17 -9.21 15.16 -22.44
C GLY A 17 -9.25 14.93 -20.93
N GLN A 18 -10.46 14.82 -20.40
CA GLN A 18 -10.69 14.14 -19.14
C GLN A 18 -10.72 12.65 -19.44
N ALA A 19 -9.54 12.02 -19.45
CA ALA A 19 -9.46 10.60 -19.22
C ALA A 19 -10.04 10.36 -17.82
N ALA A 20 -11.21 9.71 -17.76
CA ALA A 20 -11.77 9.25 -16.51
C ALA A 20 -10.69 8.44 -15.75
N PRO A 21 -10.43 8.69 -14.46
CA PRO A 21 -9.57 7.81 -13.70
C PRO A 21 -10.18 6.42 -13.77
N ALA A 22 -9.42 5.46 -14.30
CA ALA A 22 -9.79 4.06 -14.32
C ALA A 22 -10.11 3.63 -12.89
N SER A 23 -11.40 3.46 -12.65
CA SER A 23 -12.05 2.64 -11.63
C SER A 23 -11.15 2.05 -10.53
N ILE A 24 -11.32 2.61 -9.33
CA ILE A 24 -11.24 2.04 -7.95
C ILE A 24 -11.80 0.60 -7.76
N ALA A 25 -12.15 -0.10 -8.84
CA ALA A 25 -12.77 -1.42 -8.85
C ALA A 25 -11.75 -2.58 -9.02
N GLU A 26 -10.48 -2.29 -9.34
CA GLU A 26 -9.44 -3.33 -9.44
C GLU A 26 -8.82 -3.73 -8.09
N ASP A 27 -8.79 -2.82 -7.09
CA ASP A 27 -8.10 -3.06 -5.82
C ASP A 27 -8.70 -4.17 -4.94
N PHE A 28 -10.03 -4.37 -5.00
CA PHE A 28 -10.68 -5.41 -4.18
C PHE A 28 -10.34 -6.84 -4.60
N ARG A 29 -9.83 -7.05 -5.82
CA ARG A 29 -9.36 -8.38 -6.27
C ARG A 29 -7.95 -8.70 -5.80
N LEU A 30 -7.17 -7.68 -5.42
CA LEU A 30 -5.78 -7.81 -4.99
C LEU A 30 -5.64 -8.01 -3.49
N THR A 31 -6.60 -7.53 -2.70
CA THR A 31 -6.56 -7.64 -1.25
C THR A 31 -6.75 -9.09 -0.81
N ASN A 32 -5.70 -9.74 -0.31
CA ASN A 32 -5.81 -11.07 0.28
C ASN A 32 -6.58 -10.99 1.61
N PRO A 33 -7.79 -11.58 1.72
CA PRO A 33 -8.59 -11.51 2.95
C PRO A 33 -7.92 -12.22 4.14
N ARG A 34 -6.89 -13.03 3.89
CA ARG A 34 -6.08 -13.73 4.89
C ARG A 34 -4.70 -13.14 5.10
N ALA A 35 -4.41 -11.95 4.55
CA ALA A 35 -3.14 -11.27 4.79
C ALA A 35 -2.86 -11.08 6.29
N ILE A 36 -3.91 -10.81 7.07
CA ILE A 36 -3.83 -10.63 8.53
C ILE A 36 -3.34 -11.91 9.23
N GLU A 37 -3.77 -13.09 8.79
CA GLU A 37 -3.43 -14.38 9.43
C GLU A 37 -1.90 -14.62 9.46
N LEU A 38 -1.16 -14.06 8.50
CA LEU A 38 0.30 -14.13 8.46
C LEU A 38 0.92 -13.47 9.70
N PHE A 39 0.42 -12.28 10.05
CA PHE A 39 0.97 -11.44 11.11
C PHE A 39 0.47 -11.87 12.49
N GLU A 40 -0.76 -12.37 12.60
CA GLU A 40 -1.32 -12.88 13.86
C GLU A 40 -0.52 -14.06 14.43
N ARG A 41 0.15 -14.84 13.56
CA ARG A 41 0.94 -16.01 13.97
C ARG A 41 2.30 -15.66 14.58
N ASP A 42 2.86 -14.49 14.30
CA ASP A 42 4.12 -14.03 14.90
C ASP A 42 3.98 -12.57 15.39
N PRO A 43 3.90 -12.36 16.72
CA PRO A 43 3.75 -11.03 17.31
C PRO A 43 4.86 -10.03 16.92
N ARG A 44 6.06 -10.49 16.59
CA ARG A 44 7.18 -9.62 16.17
C ARG A 44 6.92 -9.06 14.78
N LEU A 45 6.40 -9.91 13.89
CA LEU A 45 5.96 -9.51 12.55
C LEU A 45 4.75 -8.58 12.62
N MET A 46 3.79 -8.85 13.51
CA MET A 46 2.67 -7.93 13.75
C MET A 46 3.16 -6.56 14.20
N GLN A 47 4.07 -6.49 15.17
CA GLN A 47 4.61 -5.23 15.66
C GLN A 47 5.34 -4.45 14.56
N TRP A 48 6.15 -5.13 13.74
CA TRP A 48 6.79 -4.52 12.58
C TRP A 48 5.76 -3.98 11.59
N ALA A 49 4.75 -4.79 11.26
CA ALA A 49 3.77 -4.46 10.25
C ALA A 49 2.88 -3.29 10.69
N VAL A 50 2.39 -3.28 11.94
CA VAL A 50 1.68 -2.11 12.51
C VAL A 50 2.59 -0.88 12.46
N ARG A 51 3.84 -0.97 12.92
CA ARG A 51 4.73 0.20 12.98
C ARG A 51 5.04 0.80 11.61
N ALA A 52 5.05 -0.01 10.55
CA ALA A 52 5.45 0.41 9.21
C ALA A 52 4.26 0.69 8.26
N PHE A 53 3.10 0.06 8.49
CA PHE A 53 1.98 0.04 7.54
C PHE A 53 0.63 0.43 8.15
N ASP A 54 0.53 0.67 9.46
CA ASP A 54 -0.66 1.28 10.09
C ASP A 54 -0.79 2.75 9.62
N ALA A 55 -1.47 2.92 8.49
CA ALA A 55 -1.63 4.21 7.84
C ALA A 55 -2.76 5.02 8.46
N ASN A 56 -3.77 4.34 9.00
CA ASN A 56 -4.89 4.99 9.67
C ASN A 56 -4.60 5.36 11.13
N GLY A 57 -3.53 4.79 11.73
CA GLY A 57 -3.03 5.10 13.07
C GLY A 57 -3.89 4.50 14.19
N ASP A 58 -4.63 3.44 13.92
CA ASP A 58 -5.52 2.82 14.91
C ASP A 58 -4.85 1.73 15.77
N GLY A 59 -3.57 1.43 15.50
CA GLY A 59 -2.78 0.44 16.22
C GLY A 59 -3.03 -1.01 15.78
N HIS A 60 -3.88 -1.22 14.77
CA HIS A 60 -4.19 -2.51 14.19
C HIS A 60 -3.87 -2.51 12.69
N LEU A 61 -3.87 -3.68 12.07
CA LEU A 61 -3.80 -3.78 10.62
C LEU A 61 -5.21 -4.03 10.07
N SER A 62 -5.71 -3.09 9.28
CA SER A 62 -6.79 -3.39 8.35
C SER A 62 -6.30 -4.37 7.28
N ILE A 63 -7.25 -5.01 6.58
CA ILE A 63 -6.91 -6.00 5.54
C ILE A 63 -6.03 -5.37 4.45
N ARG A 64 -6.25 -4.10 4.11
CA ARG A 64 -5.46 -3.40 3.07
C ARG A 64 -4.03 -3.12 3.53
N GLU A 65 -3.85 -2.74 4.80
CA GLU A 65 -2.53 -2.50 5.38
C GLU A 65 -1.76 -3.82 5.52
N ALA A 66 -2.45 -4.87 5.96
CA ALA A 66 -1.89 -6.22 6.00
C ALA A 66 -1.49 -6.74 4.62
N ASP A 67 -2.29 -6.48 3.58
CA ASP A 67 -1.97 -6.89 2.21
C ASP A 67 -0.68 -6.21 1.71
N THR A 68 -0.56 -4.90 1.96
CA THR A 68 0.65 -4.13 1.63
C THR A 68 1.86 -4.66 2.41
N ALA A 69 1.70 -4.91 3.71
CA ALA A 69 2.74 -5.49 4.55
C ALA A 69 3.14 -6.89 4.08
N ALA A 70 2.20 -7.71 3.61
CA ALA A 70 2.45 -9.07 3.13
C ALA A 70 3.24 -9.07 1.80
N ILE A 71 2.94 -8.11 0.91
CA ILE A 71 3.73 -7.91 -0.31
C ILE A 71 5.17 -7.54 0.03
N GLU A 72 5.37 -6.61 0.97
CA GLU A 72 6.72 -6.21 1.37
C GLU A 72 7.46 -7.33 2.10
N PHE A 73 6.77 -8.06 2.98
CA PHE A 73 7.32 -9.25 3.61
C PHE A 73 7.77 -10.28 2.57
N LYS A 74 6.94 -10.54 1.54
CA LYS A 74 7.31 -11.44 0.45
C LYS A 74 8.57 -10.95 -0.27
N ARG A 75 8.71 -9.64 -0.56
CA ARG A 75 9.93 -9.10 -1.19
C ARG A 75 11.19 -9.31 -0.36
N ILE A 76 11.06 -9.29 0.97
CA ILE A 76 12.17 -9.56 1.88
C ILE A 76 12.47 -11.06 1.96
N ALA A 77 11.44 -11.91 1.90
CA ALA A 77 11.54 -13.34 2.11
C ALA A 77 11.93 -14.15 0.87
N ASP A 78 11.38 -13.80 -0.29
CA ASP A 78 11.59 -14.44 -1.60
C ASP A 78 13.01 -14.15 -2.11
N GLY A 79 13.99 -14.82 -1.50
CA GLY A 79 15.42 -14.51 -1.67
C GLY A 79 16.00 -15.12 -2.94
N ASP A 80 15.41 -16.21 -3.42
CA ASP A 80 15.76 -16.83 -4.70
C ASP A 80 14.93 -16.28 -5.88
N THR A 81 13.95 -15.41 -5.61
CA THR A 81 13.09 -14.73 -6.59
C THR A 81 12.26 -15.69 -7.44
N ASP A 82 11.93 -16.87 -6.91
CA ASP A 82 11.08 -17.84 -7.59
C ASP A 82 9.58 -17.50 -7.49
N GLY A 83 9.23 -16.47 -6.72
CA GLY A 83 7.87 -15.99 -6.56
C GLY A 83 7.08 -16.72 -5.48
N GLN A 84 7.69 -17.67 -4.78
CA GLN A 84 7.15 -18.37 -3.63
C GLN A 84 7.92 -17.97 -2.37
N VAL A 85 7.39 -18.35 -1.22
CA VAL A 85 8.09 -18.19 0.06
C VAL A 85 8.05 -19.53 0.76
N THR A 86 9.19 -20.18 0.82
CA THR A 86 9.36 -21.44 1.55
C THR A 86 9.31 -21.20 3.06
N PRO A 87 9.05 -22.23 3.88
CA PRO A 87 9.11 -22.09 5.34
C PRO A 87 10.48 -21.62 5.87
N THR A 88 11.56 -21.97 5.17
CA THR A 88 12.94 -21.56 5.52
C THR A 88 13.15 -20.06 5.26
N GLU A 89 12.70 -19.59 4.10
CA GLU A 89 12.73 -18.17 3.73
C GLU A 89 11.85 -17.33 4.65
N TYR A 90 10.64 -17.80 4.94
CA TYR A 90 9.74 -17.18 5.90
C TYR A 90 10.43 -16.96 7.24
N ARG A 91 11.06 -18.00 7.79
CA ARG A 91 11.74 -17.92 9.10
C ARG A 91 12.93 -16.98 9.05
N SER A 92 13.74 -17.07 7.99
CA SER A 92 14.91 -16.20 7.81
C SER A 92 14.53 -14.73 7.72
N ALA A 93 13.47 -14.41 6.97
CA ALA A 93 12.93 -13.05 6.87
C ALA A 93 12.33 -12.56 8.20
N SER A 94 11.59 -13.42 8.90
CA SER A 94 11.01 -13.09 10.21
C SER A 94 12.10 -12.73 11.22
N ASP A 95 13.17 -13.54 11.28
CA ASP A 95 14.30 -13.29 12.18
C ASP A 95 15.10 -12.05 11.77
N PHE A 96 15.27 -11.81 10.47
CA PHE A 96 15.90 -10.60 9.95
C PHE A 96 15.12 -9.33 10.33
N ILE A 97 13.80 -9.33 10.13
CA ILE A 97 12.91 -8.22 10.49
C ILE A 97 12.95 -7.99 11.99
N ALA A 98 12.83 -9.05 12.80
CA ALA A 98 12.89 -8.96 14.25
C ALA A 98 14.23 -8.34 14.72
N ALA A 99 15.37 -8.85 14.24
CA ALA A 99 16.68 -8.34 14.61
C ALA A 99 16.88 -6.87 14.22
N ARG A 100 16.28 -6.42 13.11
CA ARG A 100 16.45 -5.05 12.62
C ARG A 100 15.48 -4.05 13.25
N TRP A 101 14.27 -4.47 13.64
CA TRP A 101 13.19 -3.55 14.00
C TRP A 101 12.71 -3.65 15.46
N THR A 102 12.91 -4.80 16.13
CA THR A 102 12.51 -4.97 17.54
C THR A 102 13.63 -4.79 18.55
N SER A 103 14.89 -4.64 18.11
CA SER A 103 16.06 -4.50 19.00
C SER A 103 16.40 -3.06 19.42
N ASN A 104 15.44 -2.12 19.44
CA ASN A 104 15.68 -0.73 19.88
C ASN A 104 14.63 -0.23 20.85
#